data_AF-G2GZJ5-F1
#
_entry.id   AF-G2GZJ5-F1
#
_cell.length_a   1.000
_cell.length_b   1.000
_cell.length_c   1.000
_cell.angle_alpha   90.00
_cell.angle_beta   90.00
_cell.angle_gamma   90.00
#
_symmetry.space_group_name_H-M   'P 1'
#
loop_
_entity.id
_entity.type
_entity.pdbx_description
1 polymer ?
#
loop_
_entity_poly.entity_id
_entity_poly.type
_entity_poly.pdbx_seq_one_letter_code
_entity_poly.pdbx_strand_id
1 'polypeptide(L)'
;MVFCSAPALVSLFLSKGLLVPGIAGLTLLLCLILFQDFRHHTKLRFYLAAFISVLPFVILWPLALYHHSAELFHEWFWLNNIGRFIGLSDAPLGVYNKNYSEKIIAILVNGAPTSILFVIGSIFAFIRWISYKIKHHSTAFKITFRPQLSAYAIVLLFFTIGFFSLFSSASMRDIYLLPLYPPLALLTVPFIPLLRGLDKIGAKVINIFFGITLLIIVLTWFNLVMDGRHGYCKYCGLTLIMYYPCPLPYKRNGIYLH
;
A
#
# COMPACT_ATOMS: atom_id res chain seq x y z
N MET A 1 5.65 -23.29 -5.92
CA MET A 1 5.62 -21.81 -5.78
C MET A 1 4.62 -21.09 -6.71
N VAL A 2 4.15 -21.65 -7.84
CA VAL A 2 3.09 -21.04 -8.71
C VAL A 2 1.79 -20.77 -7.93
N PHE A 3 1.45 -21.67 -7.02
CA PHE A 3 0.20 -21.64 -6.27
C PHE A 3 0.09 -20.56 -5.19
N CYS A 4 1.17 -19.89 -4.79
CA CYS A 4 1.07 -18.85 -3.75
C CYS A 4 0.80 -17.45 -4.28
N SER A 5 1.21 -17.12 -5.52
CA SER A 5 1.08 -15.75 -6.05
C SER A 5 -0.21 -15.53 -6.85
N ALA A 6 -0.68 -16.52 -7.60
CA ALA A 6 -1.90 -16.38 -8.41
C ALA A 6 -3.19 -16.17 -7.59
N PRO A 7 -3.45 -16.92 -6.49
CA PRO A 7 -4.63 -16.69 -5.67
C PRO A 7 -4.60 -15.31 -4.99
N ALA A 8 -3.42 -14.84 -4.60
CA ALA A 8 -3.25 -13.51 -4.03
C ALA A 8 -3.63 -12.41 -5.05
N LEU A 9 -3.21 -12.55 -6.31
CA LEU A 9 -3.61 -11.62 -7.38
C LEU A 9 -5.12 -11.64 -7.65
N VAL A 10 -5.75 -12.82 -7.62
CA VAL A 10 -7.21 -12.95 -7.76
C VAL A 10 -7.93 -12.26 -6.61
N SER A 11 -7.52 -12.51 -5.35
CA SER A 11 -8.11 -11.85 -4.18
C SER A 11 -7.94 -10.33 -4.23
N LEU A 12 -6.78 -9.84 -4.67
CA LEU A 12 -6.52 -8.41 -4.82
C LEU A 12 -7.40 -7.79 -5.91
N PHE A 13 -7.53 -8.47 -7.05
CA PHE A 13 -8.40 -8.05 -8.15
C PHE A 13 -9.86 -7.93 -7.71
N LEU A 14 -10.38 -8.97 -7.04
CA LEU A 14 -11.76 -9.01 -6.58
C LEU A 14 -12.03 -8.04 -5.42
N SER A 15 -11.04 -7.77 -4.56
CA SER A 15 -11.24 -6.93 -3.36
C SER A 15 -11.02 -5.43 -3.60
N LYS A 16 -10.08 -5.06 -4.49
CA LYS A 16 -9.60 -3.68 -4.65
C LYS A 16 -9.58 -3.20 -6.11
N GLY A 17 -9.99 -4.05 -7.05
CA GLY A 17 -10.03 -3.71 -8.47
C GLY A 17 -8.68 -3.85 -9.17
N LEU A 18 -8.47 -3.05 -10.20
CA LEU A 18 -7.43 -3.24 -11.21
C LEU A 18 -6.06 -2.66 -10.82
N LEU A 19 -5.99 -1.79 -9.80
CA LEU A 19 -4.76 -1.05 -9.49
C LEU A 19 -3.59 -1.97 -9.12
N VAL A 20 -3.74 -2.83 -8.12
CA VAL A 20 -2.62 -3.66 -7.64
C VAL A 20 -2.19 -4.70 -8.68
N PRO A 21 -3.13 -5.43 -9.34
CA PRO A 21 -2.78 -6.30 -10.46
C PRO A 21 -2.12 -5.54 -11.61
N GLY A 22 -2.57 -4.32 -11.92
CA GLY A 22 -2.00 -3.46 -12.95
C GLY A 22 -0.55 -3.07 -12.65
N ILE A 23 -0.27 -2.60 -11.43
CA ILE A 23 1.10 -2.27 -10.98
C ILE A 23 1.99 -3.51 -11.04
N ALA A 24 1.51 -4.67 -10.57
CA ALA A 24 2.26 -5.92 -10.59
C ALA A 24 2.55 -6.40 -12.02
N GLY A 25 1.57 -6.29 -12.92
CA GLY A 25 1.71 -6.63 -14.33
C GLY A 25 2.72 -5.73 -15.04
N LEU A 26 2.61 -4.41 -14.86
CA LEU A 26 3.56 -3.45 -15.44
C LEU A 26 4.97 -3.63 -14.87
N THR A 27 5.08 -3.93 -13.58
CA THR A 27 6.35 -4.31 -12.93
C THR A 27 6.98 -5.50 -13.64
N LEU A 28 6.22 -6.58 -13.83
CA LEU A 28 6.71 -7.79 -14.50
C LEU A 28 7.13 -7.52 -15.95
N LEU A 29 6.36 -6.73 -16.70
CA LEU A 29 6.67 -6.35 -18.07
C LEU A 29 7.99 -5.57 -18.16
N LEU A 30 8.16 -4.55 -17.31
CA LEU A 30 9.43 -3.82 -17.24
C LEU A 30 10.58 -4.73 -16.78
N CYS A 31 10.35 -5.66 -15.86
CA CYS A 31 11.39 -6.62 -15.47
C CYS A 31 11.82 -7.52 -16.62
N LEU A 32 10.89 -7.98 -17.47
CA LEU A 32 11.21 -8.77 -18.67
C LEU A 32 12.05 -7.99 -19.67
N ILE A 33 11.80 -6.68 -19.82
CA ILE A 33 12.56 -5.78 -20.69
C ILE A 33 13.96 -5.53 -20.11
N LEU A 34 14.02 -5.08 -18.86
CA LEU A 34 15.23 -4.56 -18.22
C LEU A 34 16.20 -5.65 -17.73
N PHE A 35 15.69 -6.81 -17.29
CA PHE A 35 16.51 -7.86 -16.68
C PHE A 35 16.53 -9.13 -17.53
N GLN A 36 17.73 -9.56 -17.92
CA GLN A 36 17.91 -10.83 -18.65
C GLN A 36 17.48 -12.04 -17.82
N ASP A 37 17.63 -11.96 -16.49
CA ASP A 37 17.24 -13.03 -15.56
C ASP A 37 15.77 -13.45 -15.67
N PHE A 38 14.88 -12.55 -16.11
CA PHE A 38 13.45 -12.82 -16.23
C PHE A 38 13.08 -13.54 -17.54
N ARG A 39 13.97 -13.55 -18.52
CA ARG A 39 13.73 -14.10 -19.87
C ARG A 39 14.07 -15.59 -19.99
N HIS A 40 14.48 -16.23 -18.91
CA HIS A 40 14.78 -17.66 -18.92
C HIS A 40 13.51 -18.50 -19.18
N HIS A 41 13.58 -19.47 -20.09
CA HIS A 41 12.42 -20.26 -20.53
C HIS A 41 11.62 -20.90 -19.38
N THR A 42 12.29 -21.45 -18.37
CA THR A 42 11.64 -22.02 -17.18
C THR A 42 10.80 -20.98 -16.41
N LYS A 43 11.30 -19.73 -16.29
CA LYS A 43 10.59 -18.64 -15.59
C LYS A 43 9.45 -18.09 -16.44
N LEU A 44 9.62 -18.00 -17.76
CA LEU A 44 8.54 -17.63 -18.68
C LEU A 44 7.37 -18.62 -18.60
N ARG A 45 7.65 -19.93 -18.59
CA ARG A 45 6.61 -20.96 -18.37
C ARG A 45 5.89 -20.76 -17.04
N PHE A 46 6.62 -20.39 -15.99
CA PHE A 46 6.03 -20.06 -14.69
C PHE A 46 5.10 -18.84 -14.76
N TYR A 47 5.53 -17.74 -15.41
CA TYR A 47 4.70 -16.55 -15.55
C TYR A 47 3.45 -16.81 -16.41
N LEU A 48 3.60 -17.59 -17.48
CA LEU A 48 2.47 -18.03 -18.31
C LEU A 48 1.48 -18.89 -17.53
N ALA A 49 1.96 -19.86 -16.76
CA ALA A 49 1.09 -20.69 -15.91
C ALA A 49 0.34 -19.84 -14.87
N ALA A 50 1.02 -18.88 -14.23
CA ALA A 50 0.38 -17.94 -13.32
C ALA A 50 -0.68 -17.08 -14.03
N PHE A 51 -0.37 -16.54 -15.21
CA PHE A 51 -1.32 -15.75 -16.01
C PHE A 51 -2.55 -16.57 -16.40
N ILE A 52 -2.36 -17.78 -16.93
CA ILE A 52 -3.45 -18.69 -17.30
C ILE A 52 -4.32 -19.02 -16.08
N SER A 53 -3.73 -19.22 -14.90
CA SER A 53 -4.50 -19.54 -13.69
C SER A 53 -5.38 -18.38 -13.18
N VAL A 54 -5.02 -17.14 -13.48
CA VAL A 54 -5.78 -15.93 -13.09
C VAL A 54 -6.85 -15.56 -14.14
N LEU A 55 -6.65 -16.01 -15.39
CA LEU A 55 -7.45 -15.66 -16.56
C LEU A 55 -8.95 -15.96 -16.41
N PRO A 56 -9.41 -17.09 -15.84
CA PRO A 56 -10.83 -17.34 -15.63
C PRO A 56 -11.48 -16.27 -14.75
N PHE A 57 -10.79 -15.77 -13.74
CA PHE A 57 -11.33 -14.76 -12.83
C PHE A 57 -11.33 -13.37 -13.45
N VAL A 58 -10.28 -13.03 -14.21
CA VAL A 58 -10.17 -11.70 -14.86
C VAL A 58 -11.07 -11.60 -16.09
N ILE A 59 -11.46 -12.72 -16.71
CA ILE A 59 -12.33 -12.72 -17.89
C ILE A 59 -13.77 -13.11 -17.55
N LEU A 60 -14.00 -14.26 -16.91
CA LEU A 60 -15.35 -14.77 -16.72
C LEU A 60 -16.15 -13.92 -15.73
N TRP A 61 -15.54 -13.42 -14.66
CA TRP A 61 -16.25 -12.60 -13.68
C TRP A 61 -16.71 -11.25 -14.25
N PRO A 62 -15.85 -10.45 -14.92
CA PRO A 62 -16.34 -9.21 -15.55
C PRO A 62 -17.34 -9.45 -16.67
N LEU A 63 -17.18 -10.53 -17.47
CA LEU A 63 -18.16 -10.90 -18.49
C LEU A 63 -19.51 -11.28 -17.88
N ALA A 64 -19.51 -12.08 -16.81
CA ALA A 64 -20.73 -12.43 -16.09
C ALA A 64 -21.39 -11.18 -15.49
N LEU A 65 -20.61 -10.26 -14.93
CA LEU A 65 -21.12 -8.98 -14.44
C LEU A 65 -21.75 -8.15 -15.55
N TYR A 66 -21.08 -8.05 -16.72
CA TYR A 66 -21.59 -7.33 -17.88
C TYR A 66 -22.91 -7.91 -18.40
N HIS A 67 -23.00 -9.25 -18.48
CA HIS A 67 -24.24 -9.93 -18.87
C HIS A 67 -25.37 -9.77 -17.86
N HIS A 68 -25.06 -9.67 -16.56
CA HIS A 68 -26.07 -9.47 -15.53
C HIS A 68 -26.52 -8.01 -15.43
N SER A 69 -25.59 -7.06 -15.52
CA SER A 69 -25.87 -5.63 -15.59
C SER A 69 -24.71 -4.88 -16.23
N ALA A 70 -24.94 -4.41 -17.46
CA ALA A 70 -23.97 -3.59 -18.18
C ALA A 70 -23.68 -2.25 -17.46
N GLU A 71 -24.66 -1.73 -16.72
CA GLU A 71 -24.51 -0.49 -15.95
C GLU A 71 -23.54 -0.68 -14.78
N LEU A 72 -23.70 -1.74 -13.97
CA LEU A 72 -22.76 -2.04 -12.88
C LEU A 72 -21.35 -2.32 -13.41
N PHE A 73 -21.23 -3.00 -14.55
CA PHE A 73 -19.93 -3.20 -15.18
C PHE A 73 -19.30 -1.86 -15.58
N HIS A 74 -20.06 -0.96 -16.17
CA HIS A 74 -19.57 0.36 -16.56
C HIS A 74 -19.10 1.16 -15.35
N GLU A 75 -19.89 1.19 -14.28
CA GLU A 75 -19.52 1.87 -13.04
C GLU A 75 -18.26 1.27 -12.40
N TRP A 76 -18.19 -0.05 -12.30
CA TRP A 76 -17.04 -0.74 -11.72
C TRP A 76 -15.77 -0.55 -12.57
N PHE A 77 -15.81 -0.86 -13.87
CA PHE A 77 -14.63 -0.87 -14.72
C PHE A 77 -14.23 0.54 -15.16
N TRP A 78 -15.16 1.28 -15.76
CA TRP A 78 -14.85 2.57 -16.36
C TRP A 78 -14.80 3.69 -15.34
N LEU A 79 -15.75 3.80 -14.41
CA LEU A 79 -15.76 4.94 -13.49
C LEU A 79 -14.82 4.69 -12.29
N ASN A 80 -14.94 3.53 -11.65
CA ASN A 80 -14.26 3.27 -10.38
C ASN A 80 -12.81 2.81 -10.54
N ASN A 81 -12.47 2.11 -11.63
CA ASN A 81 -11.10 1.65 -11.86
C ASN A 81 -10.35 2.55 -12.84
N ILE A 82 -10.88 2.87 -14.02
CA ILE A 82 -10.13 3.67 -15.01
C ILE A 82 -10.31 5.18 -14.73
N GLY A 83 -11.56 5.64 -14.74
CA GLY A 83 -12.00 7.03 -14.62
C GLY A 83 -11.46 7.72 -13.38
N ARG A 84 -11.33 6.98 -12.27
CA ARG A 84 -10.74 7.45 -11.02
C ARG A 84 -9.29 7.94 -11.15
N PHE A 85 -8.49 7.32 -12.01
CA PHE A 85 -7.09 7.74 -12.23
C PHE A 85 -6.99 8.85 -13.27
N ILE A 86 -7.82 8.80 -14.32
CA ILE A 86 -7.77 9.75 -15.44
C ILE A 86 -8.66 10.99 -15.26
N GLY A 87 -9.49 11.04 -14.21
CA GLY A 87 -10.37 12.18 -13.90
C GLY A 87 -11.69 12.21 -14.68
N LEU A 88 -12.08 11.10 -15.31
CA LEU A 88 -13.34 10.98 -16.07
C LEU A 88 -14.56 10.58 -15.21
N SER A 89 -14.37 10.34 -13.92
CA SER A 89 -15.46 9.95 -13.02
C SER A 89 -16.17 11.17 -12.43
N ASP A 90 -17.40 11.43 -12.89
CA ASP A 90 -18.30 12.50 -12.40
C ASP A 90 -18.85 12.24 -10.97
N ALA A 91 -18.48 11.12 -10.34
CA ALA A 91 -19.07 10.70 -9.07
C ALA A 91 -18.40 11.38 -7.85
N PRO A 92 -19.17 12.09 -6.98
CA PRO A 92 -18.69 12.82 -5.81
C PRO A 92 -18.39 11.90 -4.60
N LEU A 93 -17.95 10.67 -4.82
CA LEU A 93 -17.64 9.74 -3.72
C LEU A 93 -16.24 10.01 -3.16
N GLY A 94 -16.13 11.14 -2.45
CA GLY A 94 -14.95 11.50 -1.64
C GLY A 94 -13.80 12.13 -2.42
N VAL A 95 -14.10 12.82 -3.53
CA VAL A 95 -13.10 13.56 -4.33
C VAL A 95 -12.67 14.80 -3.56
N TYR A 96 -11.63 14.66 -2.76
CA TYR A 96 -10.77 15.78 -2.42
C TYR A 96 -9.57 15.69 -3.36
N ASN A 97 -9.47 16.61 -4.31
CA ASN A 97 -8.22 16.80 -5.05
C ASN A 97 -7.19 17.32 -4.04
N LYS A 98 -6.53 16.39 -3.36
CA LYS A 98 -5.51 16.70 -2.37
C LYS A 98 -4.37 17.38 -3.10
N ASN A 99 -3.93 18.51 -2.55
CA ASN A 99 -2.73 19.18 -3.02
C ASN A 99 -1.55 18.19 -3.00
N TYR A 100 -0.58 18.38 -3.90
CA TYR A 100 0.60 17.51 -3.96
C TYR A 100 1.35 17.42 -2.63
N SER A 101 1.37 18.52 -1.86
CA SER A 101 1.92 18.57 -0.50
C SER A 101 1.20 17.61 0.45
N GLU A 102 -0.14 17.60 0.44
CA GLU A 102 -0.95 16.70 1.26
C GLU A 102 -0.75 15.23 0.86
N LYS A 103 -0.59 14.94 -0.44
CA LYS A 103 -0.25 13.58 -0.91
C LYS A 103 1.11 13.13 -0.38
N ILE A 104 2.13 13.99 -0.42
CA ILE A 104 3.47 13.69 0.12
C ILE A 104 3.41 13.49 1.64
N ILE A 105 2.72 14.36 2.36
CA ILE A 105 2.55 14.24 3.81
C ILE A 105 1.81 12.96 4.15
N ALA A 106 0.75 12.59 3.41
CA ALA A 106 0.04 11.34 3.62
C ALA A 106 0.97 10.12 3.46
N ILE A 107 1.87 10.12 2.47
CA ILE A 107 2.84 9.03 2.28
C ILE A 107 3.87 8.99 3.41
N LEU A 108 4.39 10.15 3.82
CA LEU A 108 5.37 10.25 4.89
C LEU A 108 4.79 9.88 6.25
N VAL A 109 3.62 10.41 6.61
CA VAL A 109 3.00 10.22 7.92
C VAL A 109 2.37 8.83 8.02
N ASN A 110 1.56 8.41 7.04
CA ASN A 110 0.88 7.11 7.12
C ASN A 110 1.86 5.95 6.87
N GLY A 111 2.96 6.17 6.15
CA GLY A 111 4.03 5.19 5.98
C GLY A 111 5.05 5.19 7.12
N ALA A 112 4.92 6.07 8.12
CA ALA A 112 5.86 6.15 9.23
C ALA A 112 5.81 4.85 10.06
N PRO A 113 6.95 4.36 10.57
CA PRO A 113 8.28 4.97 10.50
C PRO A 113 9.04 4.68 9.19
N THR A 114 8.59 3.73 8.38
CA THR A 114 9.34 3.21 7.22
C THR A 114 9.61 4.27 6.15
N SER A 115 8.62 5.08 5.79
CA SER A 115 8.77 6.19 4.82
C SER A 115 9.81 7.22 5.26
N ILE A 116 9.81 7.60 6.54
CA ILE A 116 10.73 8.59 7.11
C ILE A 116 12.16 8.01 7.09
N LEU A 117 12.32 6.77 7.52
CA LEU A 117 13.61 6.07 7.50
C LEU A 117 14.16 5.91 6.08
N PHE A 118 13.28 5.63 5.11
CA PHE A 118 13.67 5.54 3.70
C PHE A 118 14.23 6.86 3.19
N VAL A 119 13.55 7.98 3.47
CA VAL A 119 13.98 9.32 3.03
C VAL A 119 15.30 9.71 3.71
N ILE A 120 15.39 9.57 5.03
CA ILE A 120 16.61 9.89 5.79
C ILE A 120 17.77 9.02 5.29
N GLY A 121 17.58 7.70 5.21
CA GLY A 121 18.59 6.75 4.75
C GLY A 121 19.06 7.03 3.33
N SER A 122 18.14 7.40 2.42
CA SER A 122 18.46 7.77 1.04
C SER A 122 19.27 9.06 0.96
N ILE A 123 18.93 10.08 1.77
CA ILE A 123 19.71 11.34 1.84
C ILE A 123 21.12 11.06 2.34
N PHE A 124 21.27 10.30 3.42
CA PHE A 124 22.60 9.94 3.96
C PHE A 124 23.43 9.12 2.96
N ALA A 125 22.81 8.16 2.27
CA ALA A 125 23.47 7.38 1.23
C ALA A 125 23.93 8.27 0.08
N PHE A 126 23.10 9.24 -0.34
CA PHE A 126 23.42 10.19 -1.39
C PHE A 126 24.56 11.14 -1.00
N ILE A 127 24.53 11.71 0.20
CA ILE A 127 25.63 12.55 0.72
C ILE A 127 26.94 11.76 0.75
N ARG A 128 26.91 10.53 1.28
CA ARG A 128 28.10 9.66 1.34
C ARG A 128 28.64 9.32 -0.06
N TRP A 129 27.75 9.09 -1.03
CA TRP A 129 28.12 8.87 -2.42
C TRP A 129 28.78 10.11 -3.04
N ILE A 130 28.22 11.31 -2.85
CA ILE A 130 28.82 12.57 -3.32
C ILE A 130 30.19 12.78 -2.68
N SER A 131 30.30 12.68 -1.34
CA SER A 131 31.57 12.88 -0.63
C SER A 131 32.63 11.87 -1.08
N TYR A 132 32.25 10.63 -1.38
CA TYR A 132 33.15 9.62 -1.93
C TYR A 132 33.62 9.99 -3.35
N LYS A 133 32.70 10.40 -4.23
CA LYS A 133 33.00 10.81 -5.62
C LYS A 133 33.90 12.06 -5.67
N ILE A 134 33.70 13.00 -4.75
CA ILE A 134 34.54 14.21 -4.63
C ILE A 134 35.94 13.85 -4.12
N LYS A 135 36.05 12.93 -3.16
CA LYS A 135 37.34 12.56 -2.53
C LYS A 135 38.17 11.57 -3.36
N HIS A 136 37.52 10.73 -4.15
CA HIS A 136 38.16 9.83 -5.09
C HIS A 136 37.68 10.13 -6.51
N HIS A 137 38.55 10.76 -7.31
CA HIS A 137 38.36 11.03 -8.74
C HIS A 137 38.27 9.76 -9.62
N SER A 138 38.08 8.58 -9.00
CA SER A 138 37.99 7.27 -9.62
C SER A 138 36.55 6.75 -9.55
N THR A 139 36.05 6.30 -10.70
CA THR A 139 34.69 5.88 -11.03
C THR A 139 34.16 4.65 -10.27
N ALA A 140 34.93 4.08 -9.34
CA ALA A 140 34.61 2.81 -8.71
C ALA A 140 34.15 2.97 -7.25
N PHE A 141 33.04 3.69 -7.01
CA PHE A 141 32.24 3.43 -5.82
C PHE A 141 31.56 2.07 -6.01
N LYS A 142 32.33 0.99 -5.79
CA LYS A 142 31.78 -0.35 -5.64
C LYS A 142 31.04 -0.37 -4.31
N ILE A 143 29.78 0.06 -4.32
CA ILE A 143 28.85 -0.43 -3.31
C ILE A 143 28.87 -1.94 -3.48
N THR A 144 29.33 -2.66 -2.46
CA THR A 144 29.32 -4.12 -2.42
C THR A 144 27.87 -4.62 -2.31
N PHE A 145 27.05 -4.36 -3.33
CA PHE A 145 25.79 -5.05 -3.57
C PHE A 145 26.12 -6.37 -4.25
N ARG A 146 26.46 -7.39 -3.45
CA ARG A 146 26.40 -8.79 -3.89
C ARG A 146 24.91 -9.19 -4.07
N PRO A 147 24.60 -10.40 -4.56
CA PRO A 147 23.79 -10.75 -5.74
C PRO A 147 22.27 -10.44 -5.68
N GLN A 148 21.80 -9.64 -4.71
CA GLN A 148 20.39 -9.28 -4.52
C GLN A 148 19.98 -7.96 -5.19
N LEU A 149 20.88 -7.36 -6.00
CA LEU A 149 20.59 -6.11 -6.72
C LEU A 149 19.31 -6.20 -7.55
N SER A 150 19.07 -7.36 -8.19
CA SER A 150 17.85 -7.62 -8.97
C SER A 150 16.60 -7.63 -8.09
N ALA A 151 16.65 -8.24 -6.90
CA ALA A 151 15.52 -8.25 -5.96
C ALA A 151 15.14 -6.84 -5.51
N TYR A 152 16.11 -6.04 -5.07
CA TYR A 152 15.87 -4.65 -4.68
C TYR A 152 15.40 -3.79 -5.85
N ALA A 153 15.93 -4.02 -7.06
CA ALA A 153 15.50 -3.29 -8.25
C ALA A 153 14.04 -3.59 -8.61
N ILE A 154 13.57 -4.84 -8.47
CA ILE A 154 12.16 -5.20 -8.69
C ILE A 154 11.27 -4.50 -7.66
N VAL A 155 11.66 -4.51 -6.37
CA VAL A 155 10.89 -3.86 -5.30
C VAL A 155 10.84 -2.34 -5.51
N LEU A 156 11.97 -1.74 -5.90
CA LEU A 156 12.03 -0.32 -6.24
C LEU A 156 11.13 0.00 -7.41
N LEU A 157 11.16 -0.82 -8.46
CA LEU A 157 10.37 -0.64 -9.67
C LEU A 157 8.86 -0.78 -9.37
N PHE A 158 8.46 -1.75 -8.56
CA PHE A 158 7.08 -1.88 -8.09
C PHE A 158 6.63 -0.63 -7.31
N PHE A 159 7.47 -0.18 -6.37
CA PHE A 159 7.19 1.01 -5.56
C PHE A 159 7.08 2.26 -6.43
N THR A 160 7.99 2.48 -7.38
CA THR A 160 7.98 3.66 -8.24
C THR A 160 6.77 3.67 -9.16
N ILE A 161 6.43 2.56 -9.82
CA ILE A 161 5.22 2.48 -10.66
C ILE A 161 3.98 2.81 -9.84
N GLY A 162 3.84 2.18 -8.67
CA GLY A 162 2.68 2.40 -7.82
C GLY A 162 2.62 3.83 -7.27
N PHE A 163 3.76 4.37 -6.84
CA PHE A 163 3.86 5.75 -6.37
C PHE A 163 3.46 6.73 -7.46
N PHE A 164 4.02 6.63 -8.66
CA PHE A 164 3.69 7.53 -9.77
C PHE A 164 2.25 7.35 -10.25
N SER A 165 1.75 6.12 -10.33
CA SER A 165 0.35 5.84 -10.68
C SER A 165 -0.62 6.53 -9.71
N LEU A 166 -0.35 6.49 -8.41
CA LEU A 166 -1.18 7.17 -7.41
C LEU A 166 -0.98 8.68 -7.40
N PHE A 167 0.26 9.14 -7.61
CA PHE A 167 0.58 10.56 -7.62
C PHE A 167 -0.09 11.27 -8.79
N SER A 168 -0.09 10.64 -9.97
CA SER A 168 -0.78 11.07 -11.19
C SER A 168 -2.30 10.88 -11.14
N SER A 169 -2.82 10.13 -10.17
CA SER A 169 -4.27 9.90 -10.02
C SER A 169 -5.01 11.20 -9.70
N ALA A 170 -6.11 11.43 -10.42
CA ALA A 170 -7.06 12.51 -10.15
C ALA A 170 -7.71 12.39 -8.75
N SER A 171 -7.98 11.17 -8.29
CA SER A 171 -8.50 10.89 -6.95
C SER A 171 -7.59 9.93 -6.20
N MET A 172 -6.89 10.43 -5.17
CA MET A 172 -6.02 9.64 -4.32
C MET A 172 -6.67 9.41 -2.96
N ARG A 173 -7.10 8.17 -2.70
CA ARG A 173 -7.49 7.73 -1.35
C ARG A 173 -6.27 7.22 -0.61
N ASP A 174 -6.15 7.58 0.67
CA ASP A 174 -5.01 7.16 1.50
C ASP A 174 -4.90 5.63 1.60
N ILE A 175 -6.03 4.92 1.52
CA ILE A 175 -6.07 3.45 1.52
C ILE A 175 -5.33 2.82 0.33
N TYR A 176 -5.12 3.55 -0.77
CA TYR A 176 -4.36 3.03 -1.92
C TYR A 176 -2.86 3.01 -1.68
N LEU A 177 -2.37 3.64 -0.61
CA LEU A 177 -0.97 3.56 -0.22
C LEU A 177 -0.62 2.25 0.49
N LEU A 178 -1.61 1.52 1.03
CA LEU A 178 -1.38 0.28 1.78
C LEU A 178 -0.53 -0.76 1.02
N PRO A 179 -0.77 -1.04 -0.28
CA PRO A 179 0.05 -1.98 -1.04
C PRO A 179 1.50 -1.51 -1.25
N LEU A 180 1.78 -0.21 -1.08
CA LEU A 180 3.12 0.36 -1.25
C LEU A 180 3.94 0.34 0.04
N TYR A 181 3.33 0.14 1.22
CA TYR A 181 4.08 0.08 2.47
C TYR A 181 4.98 -1.16 2.62
N PRO A 182 4.55 -2.38 2.25
CA PRO A 182 5.45 -3.54 2.27
C PRO A 182 6.71 -3.37 1.40
N PRO A 183 6.63 -2.95 0.12
CA PRO A 183 7.84 -2.73 -0.68
C PRO A 183 8.67 -1.55 -0.15
N LEU A 184 8.04 -0.49 0.37
CA LEU A 184 8.74 0.60 1.04
C LEU A 184 9.53 0.10 2.27
N ALA A 185 8.94 -0.76 3.10
CA ALA A 185 9.61 -1.38 4.22
C ALA A 185 10.83 -2.20 3.77
N LEU A 186 10.70 -3.00 2.71
CA LEU A 186 11.82 -3.75 2.14
C LEU A 186 12.94 -2.84 1.62
N LEU A 187 12.60 -1.71 0.99
CA LEU A 187 13.56 -0.70 0.55
C LEU A 187 14.29 -0.02 1.72
N THR A 188 13.73 -0.04 2.93
CA THR A 188 14.38 0.56 4.12
C THR A 188 15.42 -0.34 4.76
N VAL A 189 15.39 -1.65 4.49
CA VAL A 189 16.27 -2.65 5.13
C VAL A 189 17.76 -2.28 5.08
N PRO A 190 18.32 -1.82 3.93
CA PRO A 190 19.72 -1.43 3.86
C PRO A 190 20.11 -0.26 4.78
N PHE A 191 19.12 0.53 5.21
CA PHE A 191 19.33 1.68 6.08
C PHE A 191 19.18 1.39 7.57
N ILE A 192 18.68 0.20 7.94
CA ILE A 192 18.55 -0.22 9.35
C ILE A 192 19.88 -0.14 10.12
N PRO A 193 21.06 -0.50 9.54
CA PRO A 193 22.32 -0.35 10.25
C PRO A 193 22.66 1.09 10.67
N LEU A 194 22.09 2.11 10.01
CA LEU A 194 22.26 3.51 10.41
C LEU A 194 21.52 3.85 11.71
N LEU A 195 20.54 3.03 12.09
CA LEU A 195 19.77 3.22 13.32
C LEU A 195 20.42 2.55 14.53
N ARG A 196 21.50 1.79 14.35
CA ARG A 196 22.18 1.05 15.42
C ARG A 196 22.40 1.95 16.64
N GLY A 197 21.74 1.60 17.75
CA GLY A 197 21.74 2.36 19.00
C GLY A 197 20.39 3.03 19.34
N LEU A 198 19.60 3.43 18.34
CA LEU A 198 18.21 3.86 18.50
C LEU A 198 17.25 2.67 18.59
N ASP A 199 17.68 1.48 18.20
CA ASP A 199 16.87 0.26 18.13
C ASP A 199 16.17 -0.08 19.45
N LYS A 200 16.88 0.03 20.58
CA LYS A 200 16.35 -0.33 21.90
C LYS A 200 15.32 0.68 22.40
N ILE A 201 15.59 1.97 22.20
CA ILE A 201 14.69 3.06 22.60
C ILE A 201 13.48 3.07 21.67
N GLY A 202 13.70 2.97 20.37
CA GLY A 202 12.67 2.90 19.33
C GLY A 202 11.73 1.72 19.54
N ALA A 203 12.25 0.52 19.79
CA ALA A 203 11.42 -0.65 20.10
C ALA A 203 10.58 -0.44 21.36
N LYS A 204 11.14 0.16 22.41
CA LYS A 204 10.39 0.46 23.65
C LYS A 204 9.28 1.48 23.41
N VAL A 205 9.58 2.57 22.68
CA VAL A 205 8.59 3.61 22.33
C VAL A 205 7.47 3.03 21.48
N ILE A 206 7.81 2.25 20.45
CA ILE A 206 6.85 1.58 19.56
C ILE A 206 5.97 0.61 20.36
N ASN A 207 6.56 -0.23 21.21
CA ASN A 207 5.80 -1.18 22.03
C ASN A 207 4.86 -0.48 23.02
N ILE A 208 5.31 0.62 23.65
CA ILE A 208 4.46 1.42 24.54
C ILE A 208 3.30 2.03 23.75
N PHE A 209 3.59 2.64 22.59
CA PHE A 209 2.56 3.23 21.74
C PHE A 209 1.52 2.21 21.31
N PHE A 210 1.93 1.09 20.70
CA PHE A 210 1.01 0.02 20.28
C PHE A 210 0.29 -0.62 21.46
N GLY A 211 0.96 -0.78 22.62
CA GLY A 211 0.33 -1.27 23.84
C GLY A 211 -0.78 -0.35 24.34
N ILE A 212 -0.55 0.97 24.37
CA ILE A 212 -1.56 1.97 24.74
C ILE A 212 -2.71 1.96 23.72
N THR A 213 -2.41 1.95 22.42
CA THR A 213 -3.45 1.89 21.38
C THR A 213 -4.31 0.64 21.50
N LEU A 214 -3.69 -0.53 21.71
CA LEU A 214 -4.41 -1.79 21.91
C LEU A 214 -5.28 -1.72 23.17
N LEU A 215 -4.75 -1.18 24.27
CA LEU A 215 -5.52 -0.99 25.50
C LEU A 215 -6.75 -0.10 25.28
N ILE A 216 -6.61 1.01 24.56
CA ILE A 216 -7.74 1.90 24.21
C ILE A 216 -8.78 1.16 23.38
N ILE A 217 -8.35 0.37 22.39
CA ILE A 217 -9.26 -0.43 21.54
C ILE A 217 -10.03 -1.44 22.39
N VAL A 218 -9.33 -2.20 23.25
CA VAL A 218 -9.93 -3.22 24.12
C VAL A 218 -10.89 -2.59 25.12
N LEU A 219 -10.50 -1.48 25.76
CA LEU A 219 -11.38 -0.76 26.69
C LEU A 219 -12.61 -0.20 25.98
N THR A 220 -12.45 0.34 24.78
CA THR A 220 -13.59 0.85 23.99
C THR A 220 -14.53 -0.29 23.62
N TRP A 221 -14.01 -1.42 23.17
CA TRP A 221 -14.79 -2.62 22.87
C TRP A 221 -15.52 -3.14 24.11
N PHE A 222 -14.85 -3.23 25.26
CA PHE A 222 -15.45 -3.71 26.50
C PHE A 222 -16.60 -2.81 26.96
N ASN A 223 -16.43 -1.48 26.89
CA ASN A 223 -17.51 -0.53 27.20
C ASN A 223 -18.69 -0.62 26.23
N LEU A 224 -18.41 -0.90 24.97
CA LEU A 224 -19.43 -1.09 23.95
C LEU A 224 -20.24 -2.36 24.20
N VAL A 225 -19.60 -3.44 24.67
CA VAL A 225 -20.26 -4.70 25.04
C VAL A 225 -21.06 -4.57 26.34
N MET A 226 -20.52 -3.90 27.37
CA MET A 226 -21.14 -3.85 28.70
C MET A 226 -22.25 -2.80 28.81
N ASP A 227 -22.00 -1.58 28.30
CA ASP A 227 -22.89 -0.43 28.53
C ASP A 227 -23.57 0.09 27.26
N GLY A 228 -23.15 -0.38 26.07
CA GLY A 228 -23.58 0.16 24.78
C GLY A 228 -23.14 1.62 24.56
N ARG A 229 -22.18 2.13 25.36
CA ARG A 229 -21.73 3.53 25.34
C ARG A 229 -20.27 3.64 24.90
N HIS A 230 -19.98 4.64 24.07
CA HIS A 230 -18.63 4.94 23.55
C HIS A 230 -17.82 5.88 24.48
N GLY A 231 -18.02 5.79 25.81
CA GLY A 231 -17.67 6.85 26.78
C GLY A 231 -16.23 7.36 26.73
N TYR A 232 -15.26 6.48 26.45
CA TYR A 232 -13.83 6.82 26.43
C TYR A 232 -13.37 7.46 25.11
N CYS A 233 -14.16 7.36 24.04
CA CYS A 233 -13.82 7.90 22.72
C CYS A 233 -13.97 9.43 22.64
N LYS A 234 -14.73 10.04 23.55
CA LYS A 234 -14.97 11.49 23.60
C LYS A 234 -13.72 12.31 23.96
N TYR A 235 -12.78 11.75 24.73
CA TYR A 235 -11.62 12.47 25.23
C TYR A 235 -10.34 12.28 24.38
N CYS A 236 -10.27 11.22 23.57
CA CYS A 236 -9.08 10.91 22.77
C CYS A 236 -9.04 11.57 21.38
N GLY A 237 -9.98 12.44 21.02
CA GLY A 237 -10.02 13.09 19.70
C GLY A 237 -10.21 12.12 18.52
N LEU A 238 -10.46 10.84 18.78
CA LEU A 238 -10.80 9.80 17.80
C LEU A 238 -12.29 9.89 17.41
N THR A 239 -12.69 11.04 16.87
CA THR A 239 -14.03 11.27 16.31
C THR A 239 -14.35 10.39 15.08
N LEU A 240 -13.39 9.61 14.59
CA LEU A 240 -13.54 8.72 13.42
C LEU A 240 -14.50 7.54 13.63
N ILE A 241 -14.80 7.15 14.89
CA ILE A 241 -15.74 6.04 15.17
C ILE A 241 -17.21 6.51 15.17
N MET A 242 -17.48 7.83 15.20
CA MET A 242 -18.86 8.35 15.27
C MET A 242 -19.71 8.16 14.00
N TYR A 243 -19.12 7.75 12.87
CA TYR A 243 -19.83 7.68 11.59
C TYR A 243 -20.19 6.27 11.09
N TYR A 244 -19.79 5.21 11.79
CA TYR A 244 -20.25 3.86 11.44
C TYR A 244 -21.48 3.51 12.28
N PRO A 245 -22.64 3.22 11.65
CA PRO A 245 -23.80 2.70 12.38
C PRO A 245 -23.39 1.38 13.02
N CYS A 246 -23.27 1.37 14.35
CA CYS A 246 -23.04 0.15 15.10
C CYS A 246 -24.31 -0.72 14.95
N PRO A 247 -24.20 -2.00 14.57
CA PRO A 247 -25.37 -2.89 14.47
C PRO A 247 -25.94 -3.31 15.84
N LEU A 248 -25.39 -2.76 16.94
CA LEU A 248 -25.85 -3.01 18.28
C LEU A 248 -26.85 -1.92 18.72
N PRO A 249 -27.94 -2.28 19.41
CA PRO A 249 -29.00 -1.36 19.78
C PRO A 249 -28.45 -0.20 20.59
N TYR A 250 -28.53 1.00 20.02
CA TYR A 250 -28.03 2.23 20.62
C TYR A 250 -28.99 2.71 21.71
N LYS A 251 -28.59 2.59 22.97
CA LYS A 251 -29.39 3.02 24.12
C LYS A 251 -29.17 4.51 24.40
N ARG A 252 -29.98 5.39 23.80
CA ARG A 252 -30.01 6.83 24.14
C ARG A 252 -31.10 7.06 25.18
N ASN A 253 -30.72 7.54 26.38
CA ASN A 253 -31.66 7.99 27.42
C ASN A 253 -32.78 6.99 27.79
N GLY A 254 -32.46 5.70 27.91
CA GLY A 254 -33.42 4.70 28.41
C GLY A 254 -34.48 4.24 27.42
N ILE A 255 -34.43 4.67 26.15
CA ILE A 255 -35.34 4.23 25.10
C ILE A 255 -34.54 3.45 24.06
N TYR A 256 -34.98 2.23 23.74
CA TYR A 256 -34.43 1.45 22.64
C TYR A 256 -35.01 2.02 21.33
N LEU A 257 -34.16 2.56 20.47
CA LEU A 257 -34.52 2.83 19.09
C LEU A 257 -34.21 1.56 18.29
N HIS A 258 -35.27 0.93 17.76
CA HIS A 258 -35.20 -0.16 16.80
C HIS A 258 -34.80 0.36 15.42
#